data_AF-A0AAD2HV92-F1
#
_entry.id   AF-A0AAD2HV92-F1
#
_cell.length_a   1.000
_cell.length_b   1.000
_cell.length_c   1.000
_cell.angle_alpha   90.00
_cell.angle_beta   90.00
_cell.angle_gamma   90.00
#
_symmetry.space_group_name_H-M   'P 1'
#
loop_
_entity.id
_entity.type
_entity.pdbx_description
1 polymer ?
#
loop_
_entity_poly.entity_id
_entity_poly.type
_entity_poly.pdbx_seq_one_letter_code
_entity_poly.pdbx_strand_id
1 'polypeptide(L)'
;MKAVPRTDPEHAVSWPMPVGLQSPILRPVPIIPAFSQQDRIPATSGTTSVLPQPVWDCWYDGDFELDCLLEFYRENHQLRGHWSCEALGGLEGGSVNAETWDLGKLTRRRCHGVILCILCKIPIRPHSSRVRIQKQLGPCSKCGADLVHRTCGATANVYVFVNGVHFKHQGSHDHDRPPRLKLSASESKTLRNLILENPTSGPQQLLVGRPTIDGPGESVATISPLLLNSDRISYERRKIIERTDKNSNFDREISKIERTYPGVIQFLQWGNRFKIITLQTTFMSSLLTKPLIDSEAVNGFLSDATHRFWNMDKSLLMITSAFEPTHLKSWVPVLVSFIDGGTAEHYRAHFLQLFLAIKRECERLSLVVTDEHFANVVDFSAAERKGFILAFVDFWIEDENDSRSEDDLIEKAGKLLRGCLRHFEAQITRVKKISAVVHPSRIDLFENFARQMLRSSSASEFMDTTEEFKIAFPDASKWIVSQTIPRSGDTTSSDHL
;
A
#
# COMPACT_ATOMS: atom_id res chain seq x y z
N MET A 1 -30.26 -8.59 -44.76
CA MET A 1 -29.65 -8.91 -46.08
C MET A 1 -28.62 -10.01 -45.86
N LYS A 2 -28.72 -11.08 -46.65
CA LYS A 2 -27.93 -12.32 -46.52
C LYS A 2 -26.49 -12.10 -46.98
N ALA A 3 -25.54 -12.65 -46.24
CA ALA A 3 -24.14 -12.79 -46.62
C ALA A 3 -23.96 -13.93 -47.64
N VAL A 4 -23.06 -13.74 -48.60
CA VAL A 4 -22.56 -14.77 -49.52
C VAL A 4 -21.04 -14.84 -49.36
N PRO A 5 -20.41 -16.04 -49.27
CA PRO A 5 -18.98 -16.22 -49.03
C PRO A 5 -18.17 -16.38 -50.33
N ARG A 6 -16.87 -16.12 -50.27
CA ARG A 6 -15.84 -16.48 -51.27
C ARG A 6 -14.57 -16.89 -50.51
N THR A 7 -14.21 -18.18 -50.44
CA THR A 7 -13.39 -18.97 -51.38
C THR A 7 -11.94 -18.49 -51.51
N ASP A 8 -11.02 -19.25 -50.90
CA ASP A 8 -9.59 -19.33 -51.24
C ASP A 8 -9.42 -19.86 -52.68
N PRO A 9 -8.24 -19.68 -53.32
CA PRO A 9 -7.24 -20.74 -53.27
C PRO A 9 -5.75 -20.32 -53.31
N GLU A 10 -4.95 -21.17 -52.69
CA GLU A 10 -3.62 -21.69 -53.07
C GLU A 10 -2.79 -20.98 -54.14
N HIS A 11 -1.52 -20.70 -53.83
CA HIS A 11 -0.40 -21.01 -54.72
C HIS A 11 0.89 -21.27 -53.93
N ALA A 12 1.39 -22.51 -54.06
CA ALA A 12 2.67 -22.98 -53.59
C ALA A 12 3.80 -22.53 -54.53
N VAL A 13 4.93 -22.11 -53.97
CA VAL A 13 6.23 -22.06 -54.68
C VAL A 13 7.32 -22.58 -53.74
N SER A 14 7.92 -23.69 -54.15
CA SER A 14 9.05 -24.41 -53.54
C SER A 14 10.38 -23.91 -54.07
N TRP A 15 11.39 -23.69 -53.22
CA TRP A 15 12.82 -23.67 -53.59
C TRP A 15 13.71 -24.13 -52.41
N PRO A 16 14.95 -24.60 -52.65
CA PRO A 16 15.58 -25.73 -51.97
C PRO A 16 16.50 -25.36 -50.80
N MET A 17 16.76 -26.33 -49.93
CA MET A 17 17.76 -26.26 -48.86
C MET A 17 19.19 -26.46 -49.36
N PRO A 18 20.18 -25.83 -48.71
CA PRO A 18 21.53 -26.35 -48.62
C PRO A 18 21.81 -26.99 -47.25
N VAL A 19 22.63 -28.03 -47.33
CA VAL A 19 23.06 -28.96 -46.30
C VAL A 19 24.21 -28.39 -45.46
N GLY A 20 24.16 -28.65 -44.15
CA GLY A 20 25.33 -29.02 -43.35
C GLY A 20 26.02 -27.92 -42.55
N LEU A 21 25.93 -27.99 -41.22
CA LEU A 21 27.09 -27.82 -40.34
C LEU A 21 26.80 -28.40 -38.95
N GLN A 22 27.82 -29.08 -38.44
CA GLN A 22 27.81 -30.06 -37.36
C GLN A 22 27.72 -29.41 -35.98
N SER A 23 27.01 -30.08 -35.05
CA SER A 23 26.94 -29.76 -33.63
C SER A 23 28.29 -29.98 -32.92
N PRO A 24 28.74 -29.09 -32.02
CA PRO A 24 29.80 -29.41 -31.07
C PRO A 24 29.24 -30.02 -29.79
N ILE A 25 29.95 -31.07 -29.38
CA ILE A 25 29.83 -31.94 -28.22
C ILE A 25 29.97 -31.14 -26.91
N LEU A 26 28.99 -31.28 -26.00
CA LEU A 26 29.07 -30.81 -24.62
C LEU A 26 30.06 -31.69 -23.82
N ARG A 27 31.07 -31.08 -23.21
CA ARG A 27 31.92 -31.71 -22.18
C ARG A 27 31.31 -31.51 -20.79
N PRO A 28 31.41 -32.49 -19.87
CA PRO A 28 30.90 -32.38 -18.50
C PRO A 28 31.78 -31.46 -17.63
N VAL A 29 31.12 -30.69 -16.76
CA VAL A 29 31.72 -29.80 -15.74
C VAL A 29 32.21 -30.63 -14.54
N PRO A 30 33.39 -30.33 -13.95
CA PRO A 30 33.94 -31.12 -12.86
C PRO A 30 33.31 -30.80 -11.49
N ILE A 31 33.20 -31.85 -10.67
CA ILE A 31 32.79 -31.85 -9.26
C ILE A 31 33.93 -31.25 -8.41
N ILE A 32 33.62 -30.29 -7.53
CA ILE A 32 34.56 -29.76 -6.53
C ILE A 32 34.21 -30.33 -5.14
N PRO A 33 35.20 -30.76 -4.32
CA PRO A 33 34.97 -31.51 -3.09
C PRO A 33 34.71 -30.63 -1.86
N ALA A 34 34.13 -31.27 -0.83
CA ALA A 34 33.85 -30.73 0.49
C ALA A 34 35.10 -30.29 1.25
N PHE A 35 34.99 -29.21 2.04
CA PHE A 35 35.96 -28.86 3.08
C PHE A 35 35.26 -28.53 4.40
N SER A 36 35.83 -29.09 5.47
CA SER A 36 35.38 -29.02 6.85
C SER A 36 36.23 -28.07 7.69
N GLN A 37 35.57 -27.47 8.70
CA GLN A 37 36.04 -27.00 10.01
C GLN A 37 37.22 -26.00 10.13
N GLN A 38 36.84 -24.90 10.82
CA GLN A 38 37.52 -24.20 11.91
C GLN A 38 38.82 -23.44 11.60
N ASP A 39 38.75 -22.11 11.67
CA ASP A 39 39.72 -21.31 12.43
C ASP A 39 39.08 -20.00 12.94
N ARG A 40 39.32 -19.70 14.23
CA ARG A 40 38.95 -18.43 14.88
C ARG A 40 40.05 -17.40 14.63
N ILE A 41 39.70 -16.18 14.20
CA ILE A 41 40.61 -15.00 14.22
C ILE A 41 39.85 -13.74 14.68
N PRO A 42 40.48 -12.83 15.47
CA PRO A 42 39.79 -11.80 16.25
C PRO A 42 39.54 -10.49 15.48
N ALA A 43 38.71 -9.63 16.09
CA ALA A 43 38.20 -8.39 15.55
C ALA A 43 39.27 -7.32 15.24
N THR A 44 39.21 -6.73 14.04
CA THR A 44 39.65 -5.34 13.81
C THR A 44 39.02 -4.76 12.52
N SER A 45 38.28 -3.67 12.71
CA SER A 45 38.09 -2.48 11.86
C SER A 45 37.99 -2.58 10.34
N GLY A 46 36.79 -2.24 9.82
CA GLY A 46 36.65 -1.29 8.73
C GLY A 46 36.99 -1.75 7.31
N THR A 47 36.21 -2.66 6.74
CA THR A 47 36.00 -2.77 5.29
C THR A 47 34.61 -3.35 5.09
N THR A 48 33.74 -2.68 4.31
CA THR A 48 32.44 -3.23 3.90
C THR A 48 32.71 -4.45 3.02
N SER A 49 32.85 -5.61 3.65
CA SER A 49 32.94 -6.89 2.96
C SER A 49 31.56 -7.18 2.39
N VAL A 50 31.43 -7.05 1.07
CA VAL A 50 30.30 -7.66 0.36
C VAL A 50 30.50 -9.16 0.49
N LEU A 51 29.84 -9.76 1.49
CA LEU A 51 29.78 -11.21 1.62
C LEU A 51 29.27 -11.77 0.27
N PRO A 52 29.93 -12.78 -0.33
CA PRO A 52 29.44 -13.40 -1.55
C PRO A 52 28.02 -13.89 -1.29
N GLN A 53 27.07 -13.43 -2.13
CA GLN A 53 25.68 -13.80 -1.92
C GLN A 53 25.53 -15.33 -2.07
N PRO A 54 24.99 -16.03 -1.06
CA PRO A 54 24.86 -17.48 -1.08
C PRO A 54 23.92 -17.92 -2.21
N VAL A 55 24.12 -19.12 -2.77
CA VAL A 55 23.11 -19.71 -3.66
C VAL A 55 22.09 -20.46 -2.81
N TRP A 56 20.81 -20.18 -2.99
CA TRP A 56 19.75 -20.86 -2.24
C TRP A 56 19.28 -22.14 -2.94
N ASP A 57 19.64 -23.31 -2.40
CA ASP A 57 19.06 -24.58 -2.84
C ASP A 57 17.68 -24.79 -2.20
N CYS A 58 16.65 -24.88 -3.04
CA CYS A 58 15.29 -25.18 -2.59
C CYS A 58 15.13 -26.64 -2.10
N TRP A 59 16.11 -27.51 -2.33
CA TRP A 59 16.22 -28.87 -1.80
C TRP A 59 17.34 -28.99 -0.76
N TYR A 60 17.49 -27.98 0.09
CA TYR A 60 18.42 -28.00 1.21
C TYR A 60 18.37 -29.31 2.00
N ASP A 61 19.53 -29.79 2.44
CA ASP A 61 19.67 -31.04 3.18
C ASP A 61 20.93 -31.02 4.05
N GLY A 62 20.97 -31.87 5.08
CA GLY A 62 22.06 -31.95 6.05
C GLY A 62 22.12 -30.77 7.03
N ASP A 63 22.98 -30.86 8.03
CA ASP A 63 23.12 -29.81 9.05
C ASP A 63 23.93 -28.63 8.48
N PHE A 64 23.32 -27.44 8.41
CA PHE A 64 24.02 -26.23 8.03
C PHE A 64 23.32 -24.96 8.52
N GLU A 65 24.08 -23.87 8.54
CA GLU A 65 23.62 -22.53 8.87
C GLU A 65 23.97 -21.57 7.74
N LEU A 66 23.15 -20.53 7.55
CA LEU A 66 23.31 -19.53 6.52
C LEU A 66 22.88 -18.16 7.04
N ASP A 67 23.82 -17.23 7.06
CA ASP A 67 23.54 -15.80 7.25
C ASP A 67 23.38 -15.11 5.90
N CYS A 68 22.31 -14.31 5.76
CA CYS A 68 22.06 -13.57 4.54
C CYS A 68 21.35 -12.23 4.79
N LEU A 69 21.43 -11.34 3.81
CA LEU A 69 20.75 -10.05 3.86
C LEU A 69 19.23 -10.19 3.70
N LEU A 70 18.48 -9.22 4.23
CA LEU A 70 17.01 -9.17 4.08
C LEU A 70 16.55 -9.14 2.62
N GLU A 71 17.35 -8.53 1.74
CA GLU A 71 17.09 -8.52 0.29
C GLU A 71 17.15 -9.93 -0.29
N PHE A 72 18.25 -10.65 -0.07
CA PHE A 72 18.41 -12.03 -0.51
C PHE A 72 17.28 -12.93 0.01
N TYR A 73 16.90 -12.78 1.28
CA TYR A 73 15.77 -13.50 1.87
C TYR A 73 14.44 -13.23 1.14
N ARG A 74 14.16 -11.98 0.77
CA ARG A 74 12.93 -11.59 0.06
C ARG A 74 12.92 -12.11 -1.38
N GLU A 75 14.06 -11.98 -2.07
CA GLU A 75 14.23 -12.48 -3.44
C GLU A 75 14.06 -13.99 -3.52
N ASN A 76 14.59 -14.72 -2.53
CA ASN A 76 14.54 -16.19 -2.46
C ASN A 76 13.29 -16.73 -1.75
N HIS A 77 12.15 -16.08 -1.94
CA HIS A 77 10.85 -16.52 -1.43
C HIS A 77 10.84 -16.82 0.08
N GLN A 78 11.52 -16.02 0.89
CA GLN A 78 11.65 -16.21 2.34
C GLN A 78 12.32 -17.54 2.72
N LEU A 79 13.32 -17.93 1.93
CA LEU A 79 14.10 -19.17 2.07
C LEU A 79 13.17 -20.38 2.23
N ARG A 80 12.12 -20.46 1.41
CA ARG A 80 11.20 -21.60 1.39
C ARG A 80 11.77 -22.69 0.50
N GLY A 81 11.88 -23.90 1.04
CA GLY A 81 12.24 -25.08 0.28
C GLY A 81 11.06 -25.72 -0.44
N HIS A 82 11.37 -26.73 -1.26
CA HIS A 82 10.41 -27.59 -1.93
C HIS A 82 9.97 -28.77 -1.07
N TRP A 83 10.63 -29.05 0.06
CA TRP A 83 10.16 -30.00 1.06
C TRP A 83 8.73 -29.67 1.55
N SER A 84 7.95 -30.70 1.89
CA SER A 84 6.62 -30.50 2.49
C SER A 84 6.81 -30.26 3.97
N CYS A 85 6.48 -29.07 4.48
CA CYS A 85 6.74 -28.71 5.86
C CYS A 85 5.50 -28.16 6.57
N GLU A 86 5.36 -28.47 7.87
CA GLU A 86 4.49 -27.76 8.80
C GLU A 86 5.21 -26.56 9.40
N ALA A 87 4.45 -25.49 9.70
CA ALA A 87 4.94 -24.39 10.52
C ALA A 87 4.70 -24.73 11.99
N LEU A 88 5.75 -24.66 12.82
CA LEU A 88 5.69 -24.99 14.25
C LEU A 88 5.49 -23.76 15.15
N GLY A 89 5.21 -22.59 14.57
CA GLY A 89 5.15 -21.32 15.29
C GLY A 89 6.53 -20.72 15.59
N GLY A 90 6.53 -19.48 16.09
CA GLY A 90 7.74 -18.74 16.47
C GLY A 90 8.11 -18.92 17.95
N LEU A 91 9.14 -18.19 18.38
CA LEU A 91 9.41 -17.90 19.79
C LEU A 91 8.47 -16.77 20.25
N GLU A 92 7.88 -16.90 21.44
CA GLU A 92 7.21 -15.77 22.09
C GLU A 92 8.27 -14.71 22.44
N GLY A 93 8.04 -13.45 22.01
CA GLY A 93 8.94 -12.31 22.30
C GLY A 93 10.00 -11.98 21.24
N GLY A 94 10.17 -12.79 20.19
CA GLY A 94 11.13 -12.49 19.11
C GLY A 94 10.73 -11.29 18.25
N SER A 95 11.68 -10.38 17.97
CA SER A 95 11.43 -9.13 17.26
C SER A 95 12.24 -9.01 15.97
N VAL A 96 11.64 -8.46 14.91
CA VAL A 96 12.37 -8.12 13.68
C VAL A 96 13.38 -6.99 13.88
N ASN A 97 13.23 -6.21 14.96
CA ASN A 97 14.12 -5.10 15.32
C ASN A 97 15.24 -5.52 16.29
N ALA A 98 15.37 -6.81 16.59
CA ALA A 98 16.44 -7.30 17.44
C ALA A 98 17.81 -7.06 16.80
N GLU A 99 18.81 -6.69 17.62
CA GLU A 99 20.19 -6.46 17.16
C GLU A 99 20.90 -7.76 16.78
N THR A 100 20.60 -8.84 17.52
CA THR A 100 21.15 -10.18 17.31
C THR A 100 20.09 -11.15 16.80
N TRP A 101 20.53 -12.18 16.07
CA TRP A 101 19.62 -13.10 15.40
C TRP A 101 18.86 -14.01 16.38
N ASP A 102 19.45 -14.34 17.53
CA ASP A 102 18.87 -15.23 18.55
C ASP A 102 17.64 -14.63 19.24
N LEU A 103 17.56 -13.29 19.29
CA LEU A 103 16.39 -12.52 19.73
C LEU A 103 15.45 -12.14 18.56
N GLY A 104 15.81 -12.56 17.35
CA GLY A 104 15.08 -12.28 16.12
C GLY A 104 13.70 -12.95 16.07
N LYS A 105 12.87 -12.49 15.13
CA LYS A 105 11.59 -13.13 14.83
C LYS A 105 11.83 -14.51 14.21
N LEU A 106 11.56 -15.56 14.97
CA LEU A 106 11.74 -16.95 14.56
C LEU A 106 10.52 -17.50 13.80
N THR A 107 10.76 -18.16 12.67
CA THR A 107 9.84 -19.08 12.02
C THR A 107 10.43 -20.49 11.98
N ARG A 108 9.78 -21.46 12.62
CA ARG A 108 10.19 -22.87 12.60
C ARG A 108 9.37 -23.69 11.63
N ARG A 109 10.04 -24.60 10.92
CA ARG A 109 9.43 -25.51 9.96
C ARG A 109 9.94 -26.92 10.21
N ARG A 110 9.06 -27.92 10.15
CA ARG A 110 9.45 -29.34 10.20
C ARG A 110 8.97 -30.05 8.95
N CYS A 111 9.81 -30.90 8.36
CA CYS A 111 9.44 -31.70 7.22
C CYS A 111 8.36 -32.74 7.62
N HIS A 112 7.30 -32.84 6.83
CA HIS A 112 6.32 -33.92 6.94
C HIS A 112 6.86 -35.24 6.38
N GLY A 113 7.94 -35.23 5.62
CA GLY A 113 8.42 -36.39 4.89
C GLY A 113 7.71 -36.58 3.55
N VAL A 114 7.40 -37.82 3.21
CA VAL A 114 6.81 -38.20 1.91
C VAL A 114 5.82 -39.36 2.09
N ILE A 115 4.78 -39.40 1.26
CA ILE A 115 3.90 -40.58 1.16
C ILE A 115 4.36 -41.39 -0.04
N LEU A 116 4.51 -42.71 0.12
CA LEU A 116 4.94 -43.61 -0.93
C LEU A 116 3.93 -44.73 -1.12
N CYS A 117 3.68 -45.10 -2.37
CA CYS A 117 3.01 -46.37 -2.64
C CYS A 117 3.93 -47.54 -2.31
N ILE A 118 3.41 -48.56 -1.63
CA ILE A 118 4.20 -49.74 -1.26
C ILE A 118 4.71 -50.53 -2.47
N LEU A 119 3.99 -50.49 -3.59
CA LEU A 119 4.31 -51.25 -4.79
C LEU A 119 5.07 -50.40 -5.82
N CYS A 120 4.43 -49.37 -6.38
CA CYS A 120 5.02 -48.59 -7.48
C CYS A 120 5.96 -47.47 -7.02
N LYS A 121 6.15 -47.30 -5.70
CA LYS A 121 7.05 -46.32 -5.07
C LYS A 121 6.85 -44.87 -5.52
N ILE A 122 5.69 -44.52 -6.07
CA ILE A 122 5.44 -43.14 -6.51
C ILE A 122 5.43 -42.19 -5.29
N PRO A 123 6.24 -41.12 -5.31
CA PRO A 123 6.25 -40.14 -4.24
C PRO A 123 5.04 -39.22 -4.34
N ILE A 124 4.32 -39.09 -3.24
CA ILE A 124 3.16 -38.22 -3.08
C ILE A 124 3.49 -37.20 -2.00
N ARG A 125 3.17 -35.93 -2.29
CA ARG A 125 3.40 -34.83 -1.36
C ARG A 125 2.38 -34.91 -0.22
N PRO A 126 2.83 -35.00 1.05
CA PRO A 126 1.91 -34.89 2.19
C PRO A 126 1.24 -33.52 2.22
N HIS A 127 -0.04 -33.47 2.55
CA HIS A 127 -0.74 -32.22 2.86
C HIS A 127 -0.16 -31.55 4.12
N SER A 128 -0.48 -30.27 4.31
CA SER A 128 0.07 -29.43 5.39
C SER A 128 -0.55 -29.67 6.77
N SER A 129 -1.54 -30.56 6.91
CA SER A 129 -2.15 -30.87 8.21
C SER A 129 -2.29 -32.37 8.41
N ARG A 130 -2.06 -32.81 9.64
CA ARG A 130 -2.09 -34.23 10.02
C ARG A 130 -3.39 -34.94 9.65
N VAL A 131 -4.53 -34.27 9.85
CA VAL A 131 -5.85 -34.80 9.48
C VAL A 131 -5.96 -35.03 7.98
N ARG A 132 -5.43 -34.12 7.16
CA ARG A 132 -5.45 -34.26 5.70
C ARG A 132 -4.46 -35.31 5.20
N ILE A 133 -3.30 -35.44 5.85
CA ILE A 133 -2.35 -36.51 5.57
C ILE A 133 -3.01 -37.87 5.79
N GLN A 134 -3.72 -38.06 6.91
CA GLN A 134 -4.43 -39.32 7.18
C GLN A 134 -5.47 -39.64 6.10
N LYS A 135 -6.20 -38.62 5.62
CA LYS A 135 -7.13 -38.79 4.49
C LYS A 135 -6.44 -39.14 3.16
N GLN A 136 -5.14 -38.88 3.00
CA GLN A 136 -4.39 -39.26 1.80
C GLN A 136 -3.96 -40.72 1.79
N LEU A 137 -3.97 -41.43 2.93
CA LEU A 137 -3.47 -42.81 3.05
C LEU A 137 -4.43 -43.88 2.51
N GLY A 138 -5.22 -43.51 1.49
CA GLY A 138 -6.07 -44.45 0.75
C GLY A 138 -5.28 -45.24 -0.30
N PRO A 139 -5.99 -45.93 -1.23
CA PRO A 139 -5.34 -46.70 -2.29
C PRO A 139 -4.63 -45.78 -3.29
N CYS A 140 -3.50 -46.23 -3.81
CA CYS A 140 -2.74 -45.54 -4.84
C CYS A 140 -3.58 -45.40 -6.10
N SER A 141 -3.72 -44.17 -6.62
CA SER A 141 -4.49 -43.88 -7.83
C SER A 141 -3.96 -44.56 -9.10
N LYS A 142 -2.70 -45.03 -9.11
CA LYS A 142 -2.07 -45.67 -10.26
C LYS A 142 -2.19 -47.20 -10.26
N CYS A 143 -2.07 -47.84 -9.09
CA CYS A 143 -1.96 -49.30 -9.00
C CYS A 143 -2.86 -49.94 -7.92
N GLY A 144 -3.65 -49.15 -7.20
CA GLY A 144 -4.57 -49.62 -6.17
C GLY A 144 -3.93 -50.02 -4.83
N ALA A 145 -2.61 -50.24 -4.77
CA ALA A 145 -1.92 -50.63 -3.55
C ALA A 145 -1.85 -49.51 -2.49
N ASP A 146 -1.63 -49.88 -1.23
CA ASP A 146 -1.64 -48.94 -0.11
C ASP A 146 -0.56 -47.87 -0.19
N LEU A 147 -0.89 -46.72 0.40
CA LEU A 147 -0.01 -45.57 0.56
C LEU A 147 0.49 -45.50 2.00
N VAL A 148 1.81 -45.42 2.18
CA VAL A 148 2.46 -45.35 3.49
C VAL A 148 3.13 -43.99 3.65
N HIS A 149 2.89 -43.34 4.79
CA HIS A 149 3.56 -42.10 5.15
C HIS A 149 4.90 -42.37 5.81
N ARG A 150 5.99 -41.94 5.18
CA ARG A 150 7.32 -41.87 5.79
C ARG A 150 7.52 -40.47 6.36
N THR A 151 7.46 -40.35 7.68
CA THR A 151 7.72 -39.09 8.40
C THR A 151 9.18 -38.70 8.35
N CYS A 152 9.48 -37.40 8.46
CA CYS A 152 10.85 -36.88 8.50
C CYS A 152 11.06 -36.02 9.76
N GLY A 153 12.26 -36.11 10.33
CA GLY A 153 12.66 -35.32 11.51
C GLY A 153 13.31 -33.97 11.20
N ALA A 154 13.69 -33.71 9.95
CA ALA A 154 14.44 -32.51 9.58
C ALA A 154 13.65 -31.21 9.85
N THR A 155 14.36 -30.20 10.32
CA THR A 155 13.80 -28.90 10.71
C THR A 155 14.57 -27.73 10.10
N ALA A 156 13.86 -26.66 9.78
CA ALA A 156 14.42 -25.42 9.28
C ALA A 156 13.92 -24.25 10.13
N ASN A 157 14.84 -23.51 10.71
CA ASN A 157 14.61 -22.35 11.55
C ASN A 157 15.09 -21.10 10.81
N VAL A 158 14.24 -20.08 10.77
CA VAL A 158 14.54 -18.81 10.11
C VAL A 158 14.36 -17.68 11.10
N TYR A 159 15.44 -16.99 11.43
CA TYR A 159 15.48 -15.86 12.35
C TYR A 159 15.63 -14.57 11.56
N VAL A 160 14.65 -13.67 11.66
CA VAL A 160 14.67 -12.37 10.99
C VAL A 160 14.93 -11.28 12.02
N PHE A 161 15.96 -10.46 11.82
CA PHE A 161 16.43 -9.45 12.76
C PHE A 161 16.92 -8.19 12.01
N VAL A 162 17.33 -7.14 12.72
CA VAL A 162 17.56 -5.82 12.11
C VAL A 162 18.66 -5.84 11.04
N ASN A 163 19.69 -6.67 11.24
CA ASN A 163 20.86 -6.73 10.36
C ASN A 163 20.78 -7.84 9.30
N GLY A 164 19.71 -8.65 9.26
CA GLY A 164 19.62 -9.72 8.27
C GLY A 164 18.71 -10.88 8.64
N VAL A 165 19.05 -12.04 8.09
CA VAL A 165 18.37 -13.31 8.34
C VAL A 165 19.40 -14.39 8.61
N HIS A 166 19.25 -15.07 9.75
CA HIS A 166 19.98 -16.29 10.07
C HIS A 166 19.06 -17.50 9.80
N PHE A 167 19.51 -18.41 8.94
CA PHE A 167 18.82 -19.64 8.61
C PHE A 167 19.60 -20.83 9.16
N LYS A 168 18.91 -21.77 9.79
CA LYS A 168 19.50 -22.98 10.36
C LYS A 168 18.69 -24.19 9.96
N HIS A 169 19.32 -25.15 9.29
CA HIS A 169 18.75 -26.47 9.01
C HIS A 169 19.39 -27.52 9.90
N GLN A 170 18.57 -28.44 10.39
CA GLN A 170 19.00 -29.57 11.23
C GLN A 170 18.29 -30.84 10.80
N GLY A 171 19.05 -31.92 10.64
CA GLY A 171 18.62 -33.23 10.16
C GLY A 171 18.93 -33.47 8.68
N SER A 172 18.76 -34.72 8.27
CA SER A 172 18.88 -35.16 6.87
C SER A 172 17.55 -35.71 6.34
N HIS A 173 17.31 -35.53 5.05
CA HIS A 173 16.10 -35.97 4.37
C HIS A 173 16.28 -37.39 3.81
N ASP A 174 16.14 -38.41 4.68
CA ASP A 174 16.26 -39.84 4.31
C ASP A 174 15.01 -40.41 3.61
N HIS A 175 14.43 -39.63 2.71
CA HIS A 175 13.25 -40.01 1.96
C HIS A 175 13.18 -39.34 0.59
N ASP A 176 12.40 -39.91 -0.33
CA ASP A 176 12.25 -39.36 -1.67
C ASP A 176 11.72 -37.92 -1.65
N ARG A 177 12.16 -37.13 -2.63
CA ARG A 177 11.69 -35.76 -2.83
C ARG A 177 10.20 -35.79 -3.21
N PRO A 178 9.31 -35.14 -2.43
CA PRO A 178 7.91 -35.06 -2.81
C PRO A 178 7.74 -34.20 -4.07
N PRO A 179 6.66 -34.39 -4.85
CA PRO A 179 6.34 -33.51 -5.96
C PRO A 179 6.36 -32.02 -5.54
N ARG A 180 7.05 -31.18 -6.31
CA ARG A 180 7.12 -29.74 -6.06
C ARG A 180 5.81 -29.06 -6.50
N LEU A 181 5.47 -27.95 -5.84
CA LEU A 181 4.23 -27.18 -6.12
C LEU A 181 4.49 -25.74 -6.58
N LYS A 182 5.73 -25.27 -6.42
CA LYS A 182 6.12 -23.87 -6.57
C LYS A 182 7.41 -23.80 -7.37
N LEU A 183 7.53 -22.72 -8.14
CA LEU A 183 8.76 -22.34 -8.82
C LEU A 183 9.79 -21.86 -7.79
N SER A 184 11.07 -22.09 -8.07
CA SER A 184 12.16 -21.43 -7.36
C SER A 184 12.14 -19.91 -7.66
N ALA A 185 12.94 -19.15 -6.94
CA ALA A 185 13.10 -17.72 -7.20
C ALA A 185 13.71 -17.46 -8.58
N SER A 186 14.73 -18.23 -8.98
CA SER A 186 15.37 -18.13 -10.30
C SER A 186 14.39 -18.48 -11.42
N GLU A 187 13.66 -19.60 -11.31
CA GLU A 187 12.62 -19.99 -12.28
C GLU A 187 11.53 -18.91 -12.40
N SER A 188 11.11 -18.33 -11.28
CA SER A 188 10.12 -17.24 -11.26
C SER A 188 10.64 -15.96 -11.93
N LYS A 189 11.94 -15.66 -11.78
CA LYS A 189 12.60 -14.52 -12.42
C LYS A 189 12.71 -14.71 -13.93
N THR A 190 13.17 -15.88 -14.39
CA THR A 190 13.26 -16.20 -15.82
C THR A 190 11.88 -16.16 -16.47
N LEU A 191 10.86 -16.79 -15.85
CA LEU A 191 9.48 -16.74 -16.34
C LEU A 191 8.95 -15.31 -16.44
N ARG A 192 9.26 -14.47 -15.44
CA ARG A 192 8.87 -13.07 -15.45
C ARG A 192 9.47 -12.31 -16.62
N ASN A 193 10.78 -12.44 -16.84
CA ASN A 193 11.46 -11.74 -17.93
C ASN A 193 10.86 -12.14 -19.28
N LEU A 194 10.69 -13.44 -19.53
CA LEU A 194 10.10 -13.94 -20.78
C LEU A 194 8.68 -13.38 -21.02
N ILE A 195 7.85 -13.32 -19.98
CA ILE A 195 6.49 -12.77 -20.08
C ILE A 195 6.49 -11.25 -20.30
N LEU A 196 7.42 -10.52 -19.69
CA LEU A 196 7.54 -9.08 -19.87
C LEU A 196 8.04 -8.71 -21.27
N GLU A 197 8.92 -9.51 -21.85
CA GLU A 197 9.37 -9.36 -23.24
C GLU A 197 8.25 -9.71 -24.24
N ASN A 198 7.28 -10.53 -23.83
CA ASN A 198 6.20 -11.03 -24.69
C ASN A 198 4.80 -10.94 -24.03
N PRO A 199 4.33 -9.74 -23.65
CA PRO A 199 3.15 -9.57 -22.79
C PRO A 199 1.84 -10.04 -23.43
N THR A 200 1.76 -10.02 -24.75
CA THR A 200 0.58 -10.46 -25.52
C THR A 200 0.50 -11.98 -25.71
N SER A 201 1.57 -12.73 -25.41
CA SER A 201 1.62 -14.17 -25.63
C SER A 201 0.67 -14.90 -24.69
N GLY A 202 -0.20 -15.72 -25.26
CA GLY A 202 -1.13 -16.56 -24.52
C GLY A 202 -0.43 -17.78 -23.88
N PRO A 203 -1.08 -18.47 -22.93
CA PRO A 203 -0.51 -19.63 -22.24
C PRO A 203 -0.02 -20.74 -23.18
N GLN A 204 -0.78 -21.07 -24.22
CA GLN A 204 -0.37 -22.07 -25.23
C GLN A 204 0.82 -21.60 -26.06
N GLN A 205 0.89 -20.30 -26.42
CA GLN A 205 2.03 -19.75 -27.16
C GLN A 205 3.30 -19.74 -26.31
N LEU A 206 3.17 -19.45 -25.01
CA LEU A 206 4.29 -19.55 -24.07
C LEU A 206 4.76 -21.00 -23.89
N LEU A 207 3.83 -21.97 -23.90
CA LEU A 207 4.16 -23.39 -23.77
C LEU A 207 4.88 -23.95 -25.01
N VAL A 208 4.40 -23.63 -26.21
CA VAL A 208 4.97 -24.15 -27.46
C VAL A 208 6.20 -23.35 -27.92
N GLY A 209 6.34 -22.11 -27.45
CA GLY A 209 7.29 -21.15 -27.98
C GLY A 209 6.64 -20.31 -29.09
N ARG A 210 6.94 -19.01 -29.10
CA ARG A 210 6.38 -18.10 -30.10
C ARG A 210 7.01 -18.37 -31.46
N PRO A 211 6.24 -18.45 -32.56
CA PRO A 211 6.84 -18.59 -33.89
C PRO A 211 7.73 -17.39 -34.21
N THR A 212 9.00 -17.63 -34.50
CA THR A 212 9.96 -16.66 -35.04
C THR A 212 10.44 -17.14 -36.41
N ILE A 213 11.18 -16.28 -37.13
CA ILE A 213 11.77 -16.62 -38.44
C ILE A 213 12.72 -17.83 -38.32
N ASP A 214 13.35 -18.00 -37.15
CA ASP A 214 14.33 -19.06 -36.87
C ASP A 214 13.71 -20.30 -36.21
N GLY A 215 12.37 -20.37 -36.09
CA GLY A 215 11.64 -21.49 -35.48
C GLY A 215 10.85 -21.09 -34.22
N PRO A 216 10.39 -22.05 -33.40
CA PRO A 216 9.74 -21.73 -32.14
C PRO A 216 10.73 -21.08 -31.17
N GLY A 217 10.39 -19.92 -30.63
CA GLY A 217 11.14 -19.23 -29.59
C GLY A 217 11.14 -19.96 -28.25
N GLU A 218 11.72 -19.35 -27.22
CA GLU A 218 11.90 -20.00 -25.92
C GLU A 218 10.56 -20.41 -25.28
N SER A 219 10.47 -21.68 -24.89
CA SER A 219 9.30 -22.28 -24.25
C SER A 219 9.41 -22.22 -22.73
N VAL A 220 8.32 -21.89 -22.04
CA VAL A 220 8.29 -21.93 -20.56
C VAL A 220 8.47 -23.34 -19.99
N ALA A 221 8.31 -24.40 -20.80
CA ALA A 221 8.54 -25.77 -20.37
C ALA A 221 10.01 -26.06 -20.03
N THR A 222 10.96 -25.33 -20.63
CA THR A 222 12.40 -25.46 -20.34
C THR A 222 12.76 -24.83 -18.99
N ILE A 223 12.02 -23.81 -18.57
CA ILE A 223 12.21 -23.13 -17.28
C ILE A 223 11.87 -24.06 -16.12
N SER A 224 10.73 -24.77 -16.22
CA SER A 224 10.26 -25.61 -15.12
C SER A 224 9.25 -26.65 -15.59
N PRO A 225 9.41 -27.96 -15.24
CA PRO A 225 8.36 -28.97 -15.44
C PRO A 225 6.96 -28.61 -14.91
N LEU A 226 6.84 -27.68 -13.95
CA LEU A 226 5.55 -27.20 -13.46
C LEU A 226 4.76 -26.41 -14.50
N LEU A 227 5.46 -25.87 -15.50
CA LEU A 227 4.91 -25.03 -16.55
C LEU A 227 4.50 -25.83 -17.79
N LEU A 228 4.54 -27.16 -17.75
CA LEU A 228 3.88 -28.01 -18.76
C LEU A 228 2.35 -27.90 -18.69
N ASN A 229 1.81 -27.43 -17.57
CA ASN A 229 0.37 -27.22 -17.39
C ASN A 229 -0.03 -25.79 -17.84
N SER A 230 -0.83 -25.69 -18.90
CA SER A 230 -1.35 -24.41 -19.44
C SER A 230 -2.12 -23.57 -18.41
N ASP A 231 -2.85 -24.19 -17.48
CA ASP A 231 -3.56 -23.46 -16.43
C ASP A 231 -2.58 -22.84 -15.43
N ARG A 232 -1.48 -23.54 -15.14
CA ARG A 232 -0.42 -23.00 -14.28
C ARG A 232 0.27 -21.82 -14.95
N ILE A 233 0.54 -21.91 -16.25
CA ILE A 233 1.08 -20.80 -17.04
C ILE A 233 0.12 -19.61 -17.00
N SER A 234 -1.18 -19.85 -17.21
CA SER A 234 -2.22 -18.82 -17.15
C SER A 234 -2.24 -18.09 -15.80
N TYR A 235 -2.15 -18.84 -14.71
CA TYR A 235 -2.12 -18.30 -13.36
C TYR A 235 -0.87 -17.44 -13.09
N GLU A 236 0.33 -17.94 -13.38
CA GLU A 236 1.56 -17.18 -13.14
C GLU A 236 1.65 -15.96 -14.07
N ARG A 237 1.25 -16.09 -15.34
CA ARG A 237 1.17 -14.96 -16.30
C ARG A 237 0.26 -13.86 -15.79
N ARG A 238 -0.96 -14.20 -15.36
CA ARG A 238 -1.91 -13.24 -14.81
C ARG A 238 -1.31 -12.51 -13.61
N LYS A 239 -0.74 -13.25 -12.66
CA LYS A 239 -0.09 -12.69 -11.48
C LYS A 239 1.10 -11.77 -11.81
N ILE A 240 1.85 -12.04 -12.87
CA ILE A 240 2.95 -11.19 -13.34
C ILE A 240 2.39 -9.92 -14.00
N ILE A 241 1.45 -10.06 -14.94
CA ILE A 241 0.86 -8.92 -15.66
C ILE A 241 0.11 -8.00 -14.69
N GLU A 242 -0.73 -8.53 -13.80
CA GLU A 242 -1.45 -7.73 -12.78
C GLU A 242 -0.50 -6.99 -11.83
N ARG A 243 0.72 -7.51 -11.60
CA ARG A 243 1.75 -6.82 -10.80
C ARG A 243 2.48 -5.74 -11.61
N THR A 244 2.59 -5.89 -12.93
CA THR A 244 3.26 -4.94 -13.83
C THR A 244 2.32 -3.82 -14.29
N ASP A 245 1.06 -4.12 -14.58
CA ASP A 245 0.01 -3.13 -14.89
C ASP A 245 -0.22 -2.17 -13.70
N LYS A 246 0.06 -2.58 -12.47
CA LYS A 246 -0.01 -1.68 -11.30
C LYS A 246 1.02 -0.53 -11.33
N ASN A 247 2.09 -0.66 -12.12
CA ASN A 247 3.13 0.39 -12.23
C ASN A 247 3.06 1.20 -13.55
N SER A 248 2.22 0.83 -14.52
CA SER A 248 2.18 1.45 -15.86
C SER A 248 0.79 1.90 -16.34
N ASN A 249 -0.24 1.81 -15.50
CA ASN A 249 -1.63 2.00 -15.91
C ASN A 249 -2.26 3.33 -15.44
N PHE A 250 -1.50 4.24 -14.82
CA PHE A 250 -2.09 5.49 -14.30
C PHE A 250 -2.72 6.32 -15.43
N ASP A 251 -1.96 6.62 -16.48
CA ASP A 251 -2.45 7.45 -17.60
C ASP A 251 -3.63 6.80 -18.34
N ARG A 252 -3.61 5.47 -18.49
CA ARG A 252 -4.69 4.73 -19.15
C ARG A 252 -5.96 4.68 -18.28
N GLU A 253 -5.86 4.47 -16.97
CA GLU A 253 -7.02 4.50 -16.08
C GLU A 253 -7.58 5.92 -15.92
N ILE A 254 -6.73 6.95 -15.80
CA ILE A 254 -7.17 8.35 -15.80
C ILE A 254 -7.88 8.69 -17.12
N SER A 255 -7.29 8.32 -18.25
CA SER A 255 -7.92 8.50 -19.57
C SER A 255 -9.25 7.76 -19.68
N LYS A 256 -9.40 6.61 -19.01
CA LYS A 256 -10.64 5.84 -18.99
C LYS A 256 -11.69 6.52 -18.11
N ILE A 257 -11.31 7.04 -16.95
CA ILE A 257 -12.21 7.82 -16.07
C ILE A 257 -12.72 9.03 -16.84
N GLU A 258 -11.82 9.81 -17.46
CA GLU A 258 -12.21 11.01 -18.21
C GLU A 258 -13.11 10.70 -19.40
N ARG A 259 -12.88 9.58 -20.11
CA ARG A 259 -13.77 9.14 -21.19
C ARG A 259 -15.14 8.66 -20.70
N THR A 260 -15.17 7.99 -19.54
CA THR A 260 -16.40 7.39 -18.99
C THR A 260 -17.26 8.44 -18.28
N TYR A 261 -16.60 9.38 -17.61
CA TYR A 261 -17.20 10.44 -16.81
C TYR A 261 -16.52 11.79 -17.13
N PRO A 262 -16.78 12.36 -18.32
CA PRO A 262 -16.16 13.62 -18.73
C PRO A 262 -16.42 14.75 -17.75
N GLY A 263 -15.36 15.49 -17.41
CA GLY A 263 -15.46 16.62 -16.49
C GLY A 263 -15.59 16.25 -15.01
N VAL A 264 -15.46 14.97 -14.63
CA VAL A 264 -15.38 14.60 -13.21
C VAL A 264 -14.02 14.93 -12.62
N ILE A 265 -12.93 14.80 -13.38
CA ILE A 265 -11.59 15.19 -12.93
C ILE A 265 -11.47 16.71 -13.11
N GLN A 266 -11.41 17.45 -12.01
CA GLN A 266 -11.30 18.91 -12.03
C GLN A 266 -9.86 19.39 -12.12
N PHE A 267 -8.95 18.68 -11.45
CA PHE A 267 -7.55 19.00 -11.43
C PHE A 267 -6.71 17.74 -11.25
N LEU A 268 -5.61 17.67 -11.99
CA LEU A 268 -4.62 16.61 -11.88
C LEU A 268 -3.24 17.24 -11.93
N GLN A 269 -2.47 17.02 -10.86
CA GLN A 269 -1.06 17.33 -10.84
C GLN A 269 -0.30 16.09 -10.41
N TRP A 270 0.65 15.67 -11.25
CA TRP A 270 1.44 14.47 -11.04
C TRP A 270 2.94 14.79 -11.14
N GLY A 271 3.43 15.59 -10.18
CA GLY A 271 4.81 16.08 -10.17
C GLY A 271 5.69 15.42 -9.11
N ASN A 272 6.98 15.78 -9.12
CA ASN A 272 7.94 15.34 -8.10
C ASN A 272 7.76 16.06 -6.75
N ARG A 273 7.05 17.20 -6.74
CA ARG A 273 6.86 18.04 -5.54
C ARG A 273 5.69 17.56 -4.67
N PHE A 274 4.54 17.33 -5.30
CA PHE A 274 3.36 16.70 -4.71
C PHE A 274 2.47 16.18 -5.84
N LYS A 275 1.58 15.24 -5.50
CA LYS A 275 0.60 14.64 -6.40
C LYS A 275 -0.79 14.83 -5.83
N ILE A 276 -1.69 15.33 -6.68
CA ILE A 276 -3.09 15.53 -6.33
C ILE A 276 -3.99 15.23 -7.53
N ILE A 277 -5.14 14.64 -7.22
CA ILE A 277 -6.25 14.50 -8.17
C ILE A 277 -7.49 14.98 -7.45
N THR A 278 -8.19 15.96 -8.00
CA THR A 278 -9.46 16.44 -7.46
C THR A 278 -10.62 16.00 -8.37
N LEU A 279 -11.68 15.52 -7.75
CA LEU A 279 -12.86 14.96 -8.39
C LEU A 279 -14.11 15.70 -7.92
N GLN A 280 -14.95 16.10 -8.87
CA GLN A 280 -16.22 16.76 -8.61
C GLN A 280 -17.21 16.48 -9.74
N THR A 281 -18.43 16.10 -9.40
CA THR A 281 -19.53 15.97 -10.38
C THR A 281 -20.35 17.27 -10.43
N THR A 282 -21.18 17.43 -11.47
CA THR A 282 -22.10 18.58 -11.58
C THR A 282 -23.06 18.70 -10.39
N PHE A 283 -23.51 17.56 -9.83
CA PHE A 283 -24.34 17.60 -8.62
C PHE A 283 -23.56 18.15 -7.43
N MET A 284 -22.31 17.71 -7.26
CA MET A 284 -21.43 18.19 -6.19
C MET A 284 -21.17 19.69 -6.31
N SER A 285 -20.91 20.19 -7.52
CA SER A 285 -20.66 21.63 -7.75
C SER A 285 -21.90 22.47 -7.47
N SER A 286 -23.10 21.98 -7.79
CA SER A 286 -24.36 22.70 -7.55
C SER A 286 -24.66 22.99 -6.07
N LEU A 287 -23.94 22.33 -5.15
CA LEU A 287 -24.07 22.53 -3.71
C LEU A 287 -23.04 23.52 -3.13
N LEU A 288 -22.13 24.06 -3.95
CA LEU A 288 -21.11 25.02 -3.53
C LEU A 288 -21.68 26.41 -3.25
N THR A 289 -22.79 26.75 -3.90
CA THR A 289 -23.51 28.00 -3.72
C THR A 289 -24.89 27.68 -3.19
N LYS A 290 -25.11 27.85 -1.89
CA LYS A 290 -26.42 27.63 -1.26
C LYS A 290 -26.88 28.89 -0.53
N PRO A 291 -28.19 29.16 -0.49
CA PRO A 291 -28.72 30.24 0.33
C PRO A 291 -28.38 29.97 1.80
N LEU A 292 -28.10 31.04 2.54
CA LEU A 292 -27.92 30.97 3.99
C LEU A 292 -29.19 30.36 4.62
N ILE A 293 -28.97 29.35 5.45
CA ILE A 293 -29.99 28.72 6.28
C ILE A 293 -29.91 29.42 7.64
N ASP A 294 -31.04 29.90 8.17
CA ASP A 294 -31.06 30.62 9.46
C ASP A 294 -30.45 29.84 10.64
N SER A 295 -30.35 28.51 10.53
CA SER A 295 -29.53 27.71 11.46
C SER A 295 -28.05 27.76 11.05
N GLU A 296 -27.26 28.59 11.73
CA GLU A 296 -25.85 28.89 11.42
C GLU A 296 -24.94 27.66 11.23
N ALA A 297 -25.22 26.57 11.94
CA ALA A 297 -24.37 25.38 12.00
C ALA A 297 -24.20 24.62 10.67
N VAL A 298 -24.98 24.94 9.63
CA VAL A 298 -25.00 24.21 8.35
C VAL A 298 -24.62 25.04 7.12
N ASN A 299 -24.20 26.31 7.30
CA ASN A 299 -23.94 27.22 6.18
C ASN A 299 -22.54 27.09 5.56
N GLY A 300 -21.56 26.56 6.29
CA GLY A 300 -20.21 26.35 5.79
C GLY A 300 -19.96 24.97 5.16
N PHE A 301 -18.71 24.73 4.83
CA PHE A 301 -18.19 23.43 4.44
C PHE A 301 -17.56 22.69 5.62
N LEU A 302 -17.46 21.37 5.51
CA LEU A 302 -16.71 20.51 6.43
C LEU A 302 -15.64 19.75 5.65
N SER A 303 -14.38 19.94 6.00
CA SER A 303 -13.26 19.30 5.34
C SER A 303 -12.50 18.38 6.30
N ASP A 304 -12.15 17.18 5.83
CA ASP A 304 -11.43 16.17 6.63
C ASP A 304 -10.57 15.25 5.75
N ALA A 305 -9.45 14.79 6.31
CA ALA A 305 -8.47 13.94 5.65
C ALA A 305 -8.30 12.58 6.35
N THR A 306 -8.29 11.49 5.57
CA THR A 306 -8.10 10.14 6.11
C THR A 306 -6.90 9.41 5.51
N HIS A 307 -6.03 8.91 6.39
CA HIS A 307 -4.75 8.27 6.06
C HIS A 307 -4.85 6.78 5.67
N ARG A 308 -6.04 6.16 5.76
CA ARG A 308 -6.20 4.69 5.62
C ARG A 308 -7.02 4.25 4.42
N PHE A 309 -7.49 5.19 3.62
CA PHE A 309 -8.31 4.86 2.47
C PHE A 309 -7.48 4.24 1.33
N TRP A 310 -6.28 4.78 1.10
CA TRP A 310 -5.39 4.33 0.04
C TRP A 310 -4.36 3.33 0.54
N ASN A 311 -4.01 2.35 -0.30
CA ASN A 311 -2.94 1.39 -0.03
C ASN A 311 -1.56 1.92 -0.45
N MET A 312 -1.33 3.22 -0.26
CA MET A 312 -0.10 3.94 -0.57
C MET A 312 0.35 4.70 0.67
N ASP A 313 1.62 4.54 1.03
CA ASP A 313 2.18 5.18 2.22
C ASP A 313 2.02 6.71 2.13
N LYS A 314 1.62 7.33 3.24
CA LYS A 314 1.39 8.78 3.42
C LYS A 314 0.29 9.44 2.58
N SER A 315 -0.34 8.73 1.65
CA SER A 315 -1.45 9.29 0.87
C SER A 315 -2.74 9.44 1.69
N LEU A 316 -3.53 10.45 1.35
CA LEU A 316 -4.77 10.81 2.01
C LEU A 316 -5.92 10.84 1.02
N LEU A 317 -7.09 10.42 1.48
CA LEU A 317 -8.36 10.83 0.90
C LEU A 317 -8.80 12.08 1.65
N MET A 318 -8.88 13.19 0.93
CA MET A 318 -9.39 14.47 1.42
C MET A 318 -10.81 14.67 0.89
N ILE A 319 -11.75 15.02 1.74
CA ILE A 319 -13.13 15.30 1.35
C ILE A 319 -13.55 16.63 1.96
N THR A 320 -14.06 17.54 1.12
CA THR A 320 -14.90 18.66 1.56
C THR A 320 -16.35 18.31 1.30
N SER A 321 -17.21 18.52 2.30
CA SER A 321 -18.64 18.25 2.24
C SER A 321 -19.46 19.51 2.53
N ALA A 322 -20.65 19.56 1.94
CA ALA A 322 -21.68 20.55 2.24
C ALA A 322 -22.97 19.84 2.67
N PHE A 323 -23.72 20.44 3.58
CA PHE A 323 -25.06 19.96 3.90
C PHE A 323 -26.06 20.33 2.80
N GLU A 324 -26.77 19.34 2.27
CA GLU A 324 -27.88 19.53 1.32
C GLU A 324 -29.21 19.50 2.10
N PRO A 325 -29.93 20.63 2.19
CA PRO A 325 -31.07 20.76 3.10
C PRO A 325 -32.42 20.34 2.49
N THR A 326 -32.55 20.32 1.16
CA THR A 326 -33.86 20.25 0.50
C THR A 326 -34.31 18.80 0.30
N HIS A 327 -33.44 17.96 -0.23
CA HIS A 327 -33.83 16.62 -0.71
C HIS A 327 -33.26 15.49 0.14
N LEU A 328 -31.97 15.51 0.42
CA LEU A 328 -31.22 14.46 1.11
C LEU A 328 -31.14 14.72 2.62
N LYS A 329 -31.14 15.99 3.05
CA LYS A 329 -30.99 16.39 4.46
C LYS A 329 -29.76 15.74 5.09
N SER A 330 -28.67 15.71 4.33
CA SER A 330 -27.43 15.01 4.69
C SER A 330 -26.20 15.76 4.18
N TRP A 331 -25.05 15.45 4.77
CA TRP A 331 -23.75 15.91 4.28
C TRP A 331 -23.40 15.18 2.98
N VAL A 332 -23.12 15.95 1.93
CA VAL A 332 -22.76 15.46 0.60
C VAL A 332 -21.35 15.94 0.30
N PRO A 333 -20.45 15.06 -0.19
CA PRO A 333 -19.15 15.49 -0.70
C PRO A 333 -19.33 16.51 -1.81
N VAL A 334 -18.67 17.66 -1.71
CA VAL A 334 -18.65 18.68 -2.77
C VAL A 334 -17.30 18.75 -3.48
N LEU A 335 -16.24 18.24 -2.86
CA LEU A 335 -14.96 18.01 -3.51
C LEU A 335 -14.29 16.79 -2.88
N VAL A 336 -13.80 15.87 -3.71
CA VAL A 336 -13.04 14.71 -3.26
C VAL A 336 -11.64 14.78 -3.84
N SER A 337 -10.62 14.45 -3.07
CA SER A 337 -9.24 14.49 -3.57
C SER A 337 -8.39 13.34 -3.07
N PHE A 338 -7.59 12.80 -3.98
CA PHE A 338 -6.40 12.05 -3.65
C PHE A 338 -5.25 13.05 -3.47
N ILE A 339 -4.50 12.95 -2.37
CA ILE A 339 -3.24 13.68 -2.17
C ILE A 339 -2.17 12.70 -1.66
N ASP A 340 -0.92 12.82 -2.09
CA ASP A 340 0.16 11.88 -1.71
C ASP A 340 0.92 12.27 -0.43
N GLY A 341 0.38 13.20 0.35
CA GLY A 341 0.95 13.65 1.62
C GLY A 341 0.02 14.58 2.40
N GLY A 342 0.38 14.87 3.64
CA GLY A 342 -0.38 15.73 4.57
C GLY A 342 0.37 17.01 4.97
N THR A 343 1.12 17.62 4.05
CA THR A 343 1.77 18.93 4.30
C THR A 343 0.83 20.08 3.94
N ALA A 344 1.12 21.29 4.43
CA ALA A 344 0.33 22.48 4.10
C ALA A 344 0.21 22.72 2.58
N GLU A 345 1.22 22.32 1.80
CA GLU A 345 1.19 22.42 0.34
C GLU A 345 0.15 21.49 -0.31
N HIS A 346 -0.04 20.28 0.22
CA HIS A 346 -1.05 19.34 -0.29
C HIS A 346 -2.46 19.88 0.00
N TYR A 347 -2.68 20.38 1.22
CA TYR A 347 -3.95 20.99 1.62
C TYR A 347 -4.24 22.29 0.84
N ARG A 348 -3.22 23.14 0.63
CA ARG A 348 -3.32 24.34 -0.22
C ARG A 348 -3.84 23.98 -1.61
N ALA A 349 -3.28 22.95 -2.25
CA ALA A 349 -3.74 22.51 -3.56
C ALA A 349 -5.21 22.08 -3.55
N HIS A 350 -5.67 21.35 -2.53
CA HIS A 350 -7.06 20.95 -2.40
C HIS A 350 -8.00 22.15 -2.23
N PHE A 351 -7.71 23.04 -1.29
CA PHE A 351 -8.56 24.20 -1.01
C PHE A 351 -8.58 25.21 -2.15
N LEU A 352 -7.47 25.40 -2.86
CA LEU A 352 -7.45 26.27 -4.04
C LEU A 352 -8.40 25.75 -5.12
N GLN A 353 -8.43 24.43 -5.34
CA GLN A 353 -9.40 23.84 -6.28
C GLN A 353 -10.85 23.96 -5.80
N LEU A 354 -11.10 23.90 -4.48
CA LEU A 354 -12.41 24.20 -3.91
C LEU A 354 -12.83 25.64 -4.21
N PHE A 355 -11.94 26.61 -4.00
CA PHE A 355 -12.22 28.04 -4.20
C PHE A 355 -12.47 28.37 -5.67
N LEU A 356 -11.66 27.80 -6.57
CA LEU A 356 -11.89 27.92 -8.01
C LEU A 356 -13.22 27.28 -8.44
N ALA A 357 -13.61 26.15 -7.84
CA ALA A 357 -14.90 25.53 -8.12
C ALA A 357 -16.08 26.40 -7.63
N ILE A 358 -15.95 27.03 -6.45
CA ILE A 358 -16.94 27.99 -5.93
C ILE A 358 -17.06 29.18 -6.88
N LYS A 359 -15.93 29.77 -7.32
CA LYS A 359 -15.92 30.90 -8.28
C LYS A 359 -16.65 30.54 -9.57
N ARG A 360 -16.33 29.38 -10.17
CA ARG A 360 -17.00 28.90 -11.39
C ARG A 360 -18.51 28.75 -11.21
N GLU A 361 -18.95 28.24 -10.05
CA GLU A 361 -20.37 28.07 -9.77
C GLU A 361 -21.08 29.41 -9.53
N CYS A 362 -20.44 30.33 -8.82
CA CYS A 362 -20.93 31.71 -8.67
C CYS A 362 -21.07 32.40 -10.03
N GLU A 363 -20.05 32.32 -10.90
CA GLU A 363 -20.09 32.86 -12.25
C GLU A 363 -21.24 32.26 -13.07
N ARG A 364 -21.42 30.93 -13.00
CA ARG A 364 -22.52 30.21 -13.66
C ARG A 364 -23.90 30.72 -13.22
N LEU A 365 -24.03 31.12 -11.95
CA LEU A 365 -25.25 31.65 -11.36
C LEU A 365 -25.33 33.18 -11.38
N SER A 366 -24.32 33.87 -11.93
CA SER A 366 -24.19 35.33 -11.91
C SER A 366 -24.22 35.92 -10.49
N LEU A 367 -23.60 35.22 -9.55
CA LEU A 367 -23.38 35.65 -8.16
C LEU A 367 -22.00 36.29 -8.01
N VAL A 368 -21.89 37.26 -7.10
CA VAL A 368 -20.61 37.83 -6.71
C VAL A 368 -19.96 36.92 -5.68
N VAL A 369 -18.70 36.55 -5.93
CA VAL A 369 -17.90 35.80 -4.96
C VAL A 369 -17.56 36.70 -3.78
N THR A 370 -17.84 36.22 -2.57
CA THR A 370 -17.49 36.91 -1.31
C THR A 370 -16.73 35.96 -0.40
N ASP A 371 -15.99 36.50 0.57
CA ASP A 371 -15.19 35.73 1.52
C ASP A 371 -16.00 34.67 2.27
N GLU A 372 -17.25 34.97 2.60
CA GLU A 372 -18.14 34.11 3.37
C GLU A 372 -18.46 32.80 2.63
N HIS A 373 -18.36 32.79 1.30
CA HIS A 373 -18.50 31.56 0.51
C HIS A 373 -17.42 30.53 0.84
N PHE A 374 -16.29 30.93 1.44
CA PHE A 374 -15.18 30.04 1.74
C PHE A 374 -15.20 29.53 3.19
N ALA A 375 -16.20 29.90 4.01
CA ALA A 375 -16.30 29.48 5.40
C ALA A 375 -16.23 27.95 5.54
N ASN A 376 -15.32 27.45 6.38
CA ASN A 376 -15.01 26.03 6.45
C ASN A 376 -14.72 25.57 7.88
N VAL A 377 -15.16 24.36 8.19
CA VAL A 377 -14.84 23.63 9.40
C VAL A 377 -13.79 22.60 9.05
N VAL A 378 -12.62 22.71 9.66
CA VAL A 378 -11.50 21.77 9.46
C VAL A 378 -11.19 21.01 10.74
N ASP A 379 -10.40 19.95 10.63
CA ASP A 379 -9.77 19.37 11.80
C ASP A 379 -8.76 20.37 12.43
N PHE A 380 -8.22 20.06 13.60
CA PHE A 380 -7.24 20.95 14.25
C PHE A 380 -5.80 20.73 13.73
N SER A 381 -5.62 20.20 12.54
CA SER A 381 -4.31 20.06 11.90
C SER A 381 -3.74 21.45 11.56
N ALA A 382 -2.55 21.73 12.09
CA ALA A 382 -1.82 22.95 11.75
C ALA A 382 -1.49 23.01 10.25
N ALA A 383 -1.25 21.86 9.62
CA ALA A 383 -0.96 21.79 8.19
C ALA A 383 -2.20 22.09 7.34
N GLU A 384 -3.37 21.59 7.73
CA GLU A 384 -4.62 21.84 7.01
C GLU A 384 -5.04 23.30 7.10
N ARG A 385 -5.03 23.87 8.32
CA ARG A 385 -5.29 25.31 8.54
C ARG A 385 -4.35 26.19 7.72
N LYS A 386 -3.04 25.90 7.76
CA LYS A 386 -2.06 26.65 6.98
C LYS A 386 -2.31 26.49 5.48
N GLY A 387 -2.67 25.30 5.02
CA GLY A 387 -3.01 25.06 3.62
C GLY A 387 -4.21 25.87 3.15
N PHE A 388 -5.28 25.93 3.95
CA PHE A 388 -6.46 26.75 3.67
C PHE A 388 -6.10 28.23 3.55
N ILE A 389 -5.36 28.78 4.52
CA ILE A 389 -4.95 30.20 4.52
C ILE A 389 -4.14 30.52 3.27
N LEU A 390 -3.15 29.69 2.94
CA LEU A 390 -2.33 29.89 1.73
C LEU A 390 -3.18 29.85 0.46
N ALA A 391 -4.11 28.91 0.35
CA ALA A 391 -5.00 28.82 -0.81
C ALA A 391 -5.92 30.05 -0.95
N PHE A 392 -6.37 30.62 0.17
CA PHE A 392 -7.25 31.79 0.17
C PHE A 392 -6.50 33.03 -0.30
N VAL A 393 -5.27 33.19 0.20
CA VAL A 393 -4.35 34.23 -0.24
C VAL A 393 -4.07 34.11 -1.74
N ASP A 394 -3.71 32.92 -2.23
CA ASP A 394 -3.45 32.71 -3.66
C ASP A 394 -4.65 33.06 -4.52
N PHE A 395 -5.84 32.62 -4.12
CA PHE A 395 -7.08 32.84 -4.86
C PHE A 395 -7.36 34.33 -5.05
N TRP A 396 -7.22 35.13 -4.00
CA TRP A 396 -7.48 36.57 -4.07
C TRP A 396 -6.33 37.37 -4.68
N ILE A 397 -5.08 36.96 -4.50
CA ILE A 397 -3.94 37.60 -5.19
C ILE A 397 -4.05 37.43 -6.71
N GLU A 398 -4.61 36.32 -7.19
CA GLU A 398 -4.88 36.11 -8.62
C GLU A 398 -6.10 36.90 -9.14
N ASP A 399 -6.93 37.48 -8.27
CA ASP A 399 -8.06 38.32 -8.69
C ASP A 399 -7.62 39.78 -8.88
N GLU A 400 -7.56 40.23 -10.13
CA GLU A 400 -7.15 41.61 -10.49
C GLU A 400 -8.02 42.70 -9.85
N ASN A 401 -9.22 42.36 -9.37
CA ASN A 401 -10.13 43.31 -8.72
C ASN A 401 -9.94 43.39 -7.20
N ASP A 402 -9.10 42.54 -6.62
CA ASP A 402 -8.78 42.57 -5.19
C ASP A 402 -7.51 43.37 -4.93
N SER A 403 -7.62 44.39 -4.07
CA SER A 403 -6.51 45.28 -3.72
C SER A 403 -6.02 45.08 -2.28
N ARG A 404 -6.47 44.03 -1.58
CA ARG A 404 -6.10 43.75 -0.19
C ARG A 404 -4.64 43.29 -0.11
N SER A 405 -3.98 43.61 1.00
CA SER A 405 -2.61 43.13 1.23
C SER A 405 -2.62 41.64 1.60
N GLU A 406 -1.48 40.97 1.44
CA GLU A 406 -1.31 39.57 1.85
C GLU A 406 -1.63 39.37 3.34
N ASP A 407 -1.22 40.29 4.20
CA ASP A 407 -1.49 40.25 5.64
C ASP A 407 -2.99 40.36 5.96
N ASP A 408 -3.71 41.24 5.26
CA ASP A 408 -5.17 41.40 5.41
C ASP A 408 -5.91 40.10 5.02
N LEU A 409 -5.47 39.46 3.92
CA LEU A 409 -6.03 38.20 3.44
C LEU A 409 -5.77 37.05 4.42
N ILE A 410 -4.57 36.99 5.02
CA ILE A 410 -4.23 35.99 6.04
C ILE A 410 -5.15 36.15 7.26
N GLU A 411 -5.34 37.38 7.75
CA GLU A 411 -6.20 37.65 8.90
C GLU A 411 -7.65 37.24 8.59
N LYS A 412 -8.16 37.63 7.43
CA LYS A 412 -9.53 37.32 7.01
C LYS A 412 -9.75 35.81 6.82
N ALA A 413 -8.81 35.10 6.20
CA ALA A 413 -8.85 33.64 6.05
C ALA A 413 -8.92 32.93 7.41
N GLY A 414 -8.16 33.42 8.40
CA GLY A 414 -8.21 32.91 9.77
C GLY A 414 -9.61 33.00 10.40
N LYS A 415 -10.35 34.08 10.12
CA LYS A 415 -11.72 34.30 10.63
C LYS A 415 -12.78 33.39 9.97
N LEU A 416 -12.49 32.85 8.79
CA LEU A 416 -13.39 31.96 8.05
C LEU A 416 -13.27 30.48 8.48
N LEU A 417 -12.22 30.14 9.23
CA LEU A 417 -11.98 28.79 9.71
C LEU A 417 -12.54 28.55 11.10
N ARG A 418 -13.35 27.51 11.23
CA ARG A 418 -13.77 26.96 12.53
C ARG A 418 -13.12 25.59 12.77
N GLY A 419 -12.87 25.28 14.03
CA GLY A 419 -12.38 23.96 14.44
C GLY A 419 -13.53 22.97 14.63
N CYS A 420 -13.36 21.72 14.21
CA CYS A 420 -14.37 20.70 14.38
C CYS A 420 -14.58 20.31 15.87
N LEU A 421 -15.77 20.62 16.43
CA LEU A 421 -16.14 20.30 17.81
C LEU A 421 -15.86 18.83 18.20
N ARG A 422 -16.22 17.88 17.33
CA ARG A 422 -16.02 16.44 17.59
C ARG A 422 -14.54 16.06 17.70
N HIS A 423 -13.69 16.68 16.88
CA HIS A 423 -12.25 16.48 16.98
C HIS A 423 -11.68 17.12 18.25
N PHE A 424 -12.22 18.25 18.70
CA PHE A 424 -11.84 18.84 19.99
C PHE A 424 -12.19 17.90 21.15
N GLU A 425 -13.41 17.37 21.20
CA GLU A 425 -13.84 16.40 22.23
C GLU A 425 -12.97 15.12 22.24
N ALA A 426 -12.63 14.62 21.06
CA ALA A 426 -11.73 13.47 20.92
C ALA A 426 -10.32 13.79 21.45
N GLN A 427 -9.82 15.00 21.22
CA GLN A 427 -8.54 15.45 21.75
C GLN A 427 -8.54 15.56 23.27
N ILE A 428 -9.60 16.10 23.89
CA ILE A 428 -9.76 16.11 25.36
C ILE A 428 -9.57 14.69 25.90
N THR A 429 -10.24 13.71 25.28
CA THR A 429 -10.18 12.30 25.69
C THR A 429 -8.79 11.69 25.56
N ARG A 430 -7.99 12.14 24.58
CA ARG A 430 -6.61 11.70 24.38
C ARG A 430 -5.65 12.35 25.38
N VAL A 431 -5.69 13.68 25.50
CA VAL A 431 -4.75 14.46 26.30
C VAL A 431 -4.91 14.15 27.78
N LYS A 432 -6.14 13.97 28.27
CA LYS A 432 -6.38 13.62 29.68
C LYS A 432 -5.77 12.28 30.13
N LYS A 433 -5.41 11.39 29.18
CA LYS A 433 -4.75 10.11 29.46
C LYS A 433 -3.22 10.21 29.52
N ILE A 434 -2.65 11.34 29.12
CA ILE A 434 -1.20 11.57 29.14
C ILE A 434 -0.84 12.05 30.55
N SER A 435 -0.45 11.13 31.43
CA SER A 435 -0.17 11.41 32.84
C SER A 435 0.94 12.45 33.06
N ALA A 436 1.85 12.59 32.09
CA ALA A 436 2.90 13.61 32.08
C ALA A 436 2.39 15.04 31.80
N VAL A 437 1.20 15.17 31.20
CA VAL A 437 0.57 16.46 30.85
C VAL A 437 -0.57 16.77 31.81
N VAL A 438 -1.37 15.76 32.17
CA VAL A 438 -2.49 15.87 33.10
C VAL A 438 -2.32 14.81 34.18
N HIS A 439 -2.01 15.24 35.40
CA HIS A 439 -1.89 14.33 36.53
C HIS A 439 -3.22 13.58 36.76
N PRO A 440 -3.22 12.26 37.05
CA PRO A 440 -4.45 11.47 37.18
C PRO A 440 -5.49 12.02 38.15
N SER A 441 -5.07 12.66 39.25
CA SER A 441 -5.99 13.27 40.23
C SER A 441 -6.65 14.57 39.75
N ARG A 442 -6.24 15.12 38.60
CA ARG A 442 -6.72 16.40 38.05
C ARG A 442 -7.47 16.25 36.73
N ILE A 443 -7.75 15.01 36.32
CA ILE A 443 -8.45 14.70 35.06
C ILE A 443 -9.83 15.37 34.99
N ASP A 444 -10.61 15.30 36.07
CA ASP A 444 -11.95 15.89 36.09
C ASP A 444 -11.90 17.41 35.99
N LEU A 445 -10.93 18.03 36.67
CA LEU A 445 -10.68 19.47 36.57
C LEU A 445 -10.29 19.88 35.15
N PHE A 446 -9.39 19.12 34.51
CA PHE A 446 -8.99 19.35 33.12
C PHE A 446 -10.18 19.28 32.15
N GLU A 447 -11.00 18.24 32.28
CA GLU A 447 -12.17 18.06 31.42
C GLU A 447 -13.21 19.16 31.64
N ASN A 448 -13.42 19.59 32.89
CA ASN A 448 -14.32 20.68 33.21
C ASN A 448 -13.89 22.00 32.56
N PHE A 449 -12.62 22.40 32.68
CA PHE A 449 -12.11 23.59 32.00
C PHE A 449 -12.27 23.47 30.47
N ALA A 450 -11.87 22.34 29.88
CA ALA A 450 -11.97 22.14 28.44
C ALA A 450 -13.41 22.19 27.92
N ARG A 451 -14.38 21.68 28.70
CA ARG A 451 -15.80 21.76 28.37
C ARG A 451 -16.42 23.13 28.68
N GLN A 452 -15.89 23.85 29.66
CA GLN A 452 -16.32 25.22 29.96
C GLN A 452 -15.96 26.14 28.80
N MET A 453 -14.76 25.99 28.22
CA MET A 453 -14.36 26.70 27.00
C MET A 453 -15.35 26.46 25.84
N LEU A 454 -15.92 25.26 25.70
CA LEU A 454 -16.94 24.96 24.69
C LEU A 454 -18.30 25.60 24.96
N ARG A 455 -18.57 25.98 26.21
CA ARG A 455 -19.84 26.57 26.66
C ARG A 455 -19.75 28.08 26.88
N SER A 456 -18.56 28.66 26.71
CA SER A 456 -18.34 30.08 26.92
C SER A 456 -19.27 30.89 26.03
N SER A 457 -19.97 31.83 26.65
CA SER A 457 -20.99 32.63 25.99
C SER A 457 -20.42 33.91 25.35
N SER A 458 -19.15 34.21 25.61
CA SER A 458 -18.45 35.38 25.06
C SER A 458 -16.97 35.09 24.80
N ALA A 459 -16.38 35.88 23.91
CA ALA A 459 -14.93 35.83 23.66
C ALA A 459 -14.11 36.15 24.92
N SER A 460 -14.56 37.09 25.75
CA SER A 460 -13.90 37.42 27.03
C SER A 460 -13.90 36.22 27.96
N GLU A 461 -15.06 35.61 28.21
CA GLU A 461 -15.19 34.43 29.07
C GLU A 461 -14.33 33.27 28.57
N PHE A 462 -14.27 33.08 27.25
CA PHE A 462 -13.42 32.06 26.63
C PHE A 462 -11.94 32.33 26.90
N MET A 463 -11.49 33.57 26.72
CA MET A 463 -10.09 33.98 26.94
C MET A 463 -9.72 33.84 28.43
N ASP A 464 -10.59 34.29 29.33
CA ASP A 464 -10.37 34.17 30.78
C ASP A 464 -10.25 32.69 31.19
N THR A 465 -11.18 31.85 30.72
CA THR A 465 -11.14 30.39 30.95
C THR A 465 -9.87 29.76 30.35
N THR A 466 -9.42 30.24 29.19
CA THR A 466 -8.19 29.75 28.54
C THR A 466 -6.94 30.13 29.32
N GLU A 467 -6.87 31.34 29.88
CA GLU A 467 -5.76 31.77 30.72
C GLU A 467 -5.73 31.01 32.05
N GLU A 468 -6.89 30.83 32.70
CA GLU A 468 -7.02 29.99 33.89
C GLU A 468 -6.59 28.54 33.61
N PHE A 469 -6.98 28.00 32.46
CA PHE A 469 -6.56 26.67 32.02
C PHE A 469 -5.04 26.56 31.85
N LYS A 470 -4.39 27.54 31.22
CA LYS A 470 -2.92 27.57 31.05
C LYS A 470 -2.19 27.61 32.39
N ILE A 471 -2.72 28.36 33.35
CA ILE A 471 -2.18 28.41 34.73
C ILE A 471 -2.36 27.05 35.42
N ALA A 472 -3.55 26.45 35.30
CA ALA A 472 -3.88 25.18 35.95
C ALA A 472 -3.11 23.99 35.34
N PHE A 473 -2.84 24.01 34.03
CA PHE A 473 -2.22 22.94 33.25
C PHE A 473 -1.12 23.47 32.32
N PRO A 474 0.03 23.92 32.87
CA PRO A 474 1.09 24.56 32.10
C PRO A 474 1.61 23.65 30.97
N ASP A 475 1.76 22.35 31.23
CA ASP A 475 2.21 21.36 30.24
C ASP A 475 1.21 21.12 29.09
N ALA A 476 -0.07 21.49 29.29
CA ALA A 476 -1.12 21.44 28.27
C ALA A 476 -1.26 22.78 27.50
N SER A 477 -0.49 23.82 27.84
CA SER A 477 -0.64 25.15 27.24
C SER A 477 -0.36 25.16 25.74
N LYS A 478 0.65 24.41 25.28
CA LYS A 478 0.94 24.27 23.83
C LYS A 478 -0.20 23.58 23.09
N TRP A 479 -0.85 22.62 23.73
CA TRP A 479 -2.02 21.96 23.16
C TRP A 479 -3.16 22.97 22.99
N ILE A 480 -3.56 23.70 24.03
CA ILE A 480 -4.70 24.62 23.91
C ILE A 480 -4.44 25.78 22.94
N VAL A 481 -3.23 26.35 22.92
CA VAL A 481 -2.85 27.41 21.97
C VAL A 481 -2.97 26.95 20.52
N SER A 482 -2.68 25.68 20.22
CA SER A 482 -2.90 25.13 18.87
C SER A 482 -4.37 24.97 18.50
N GLN A 483 -5.29 25.01 19.47
CA GLN A 483 -6.73 24.92 19.27
C GLN A 483 -7.42 26.30 19.24
N THR A 484 -6.78 27.34 19.76
CA THR A 484 -7.36 28.68 19.96
C THR A 484 -6.57 29.73 19.18
N ILE A 485 -7.05 30.13 18.00
CA ILE A 485 -6.64 31.41 17.39
C ILE A 485 -7.71 32.43 17.79
N PRO A 486 -7.37 33.50 18.52
CA PRO A 486 -8.35 34.51 18.94
C PRO A 486 -8.92 35.27 17.73
N ARG A 487 -10.21 35.61 17.78
CA ARG A 487 -10.76 36.75 17.02
C ARG A 487 -10.13 38.02 17.61
N SER A 488 -9.09 38.56 17.00
CA SER A 488 -8.67 39.93 17.31
C SER A 488 -9.56 40.91 16.56
N GLY A 489 -10.33 41.69 17.34
CA GLY A 489 -11.11 42.82 16.85
C GLY A 489 -12.54 42.47 16.46
N ASP A 490 -13.43 42.42 17.47
CA ASP A 490 -14.81 42.90 17.33
C ASP A 490 -15.37 43.17 18.74
N THR A 491 -15.22 44.42 19.18
CA THR A 491 -16.20 45.01 20.08
C THR A 491 -17.48 45.14 19.26
N THR A 492 -18.53 44.42 19.65
CA THR A 492 -19.89 44.41 19.06
C THR A 492 -20.16 43.40 17.93
N SER A 493 -20.16 42.12 18.28
CA SER A 493 -21.31 41.26 18.02
C SER A 493 -21.15 39.99 18.85
N SER A 494 -22.21 39.58 19.54
CA SER A 494 -22.36 38.18 19.97
C SER A 494 -22.05 37.29 18.77
N ASP A 495 -21.31 36.20 18.93
CA ASP A 495 -21.52 34.93 18.20
C ASP A 495 -20.46 33.89 18.56
N HIS A 496 -20.96 32.72 18.91
CA HIS A 496 -20.28 31.59 19.55
C HIS A 496 -19.49 30.70 18.55
N LEU A 497 -18.68 29.81 19.14
CA LEU A 497 -17.83 28.76 18.54
C LEU A 497 -18.38 28.09 17.28
#